data_AF-A0A955AWY7-F1
#
_entry.id   AF-A0A955AWY7-F1
#
_cell.length_a   1.000
_cell.length_b   1.000
_cell.length_c   1.000
_cell.angle_alpha   90.00
_cell.angle_beta   90.00
_cell.angle_gamma   90.00
#
_symmetry.space_group_name_H-M   'P 1'
#
loop_
_entity.id
_entity.type
_entity.pdbx_description
1 polymer ?
#
loop_
_entity_poly.entity_id
_entity_poly.type
_entity_poly.pdbx_seq_one_letter_code
_entity_poly.pdbx_strand_id
1 'polypeptide(L)'
;FQVPIGTKQVEARVSRSCLPGGDVPLYLIEQDAYFDRDALYRENDEDYKDNCERFTFFSRAVLELARRLNHPVDVIHCNDWQTGLIPALLKIEHDSGDSPLARTASLLTIHNMAYQGKFWHWDMILTGLDWKYFNWRQMEFFGELNLLKTGIVFADAVNTVSQRYAEEIQSDPHGCGLEGALRQRSDVLT
;
A
#
# COMPACT_ATOMS: atom_id res chain seq x y z
N PHE A 1 -5.79 -8.24 -17.15
CA PHE A 1 -4.34 -8.46 -17.33
C PHE A 1 -3.81 -9.32 -16.19
N GLN A 2 -2.63 -9.90 -16.30
CA GLN A 2 -2.05 -10.77 -15.27
C GLN A 2 -1.21 -9.96 -14.29
N VAL A 3 -1.35 -10.25 -12.99
CA VAL A 3 -0.63 -9.60 -11.89
C VAL A 3 0.19 -10.66 -11.14
N PRO A 4 1.51 -10.47 -11.00
CA PRO A 4 2.35 -11.40 -10.25
C PRO A 4 2.09 -11.29 -8.75
N ILE A 5 1.92 -12.42 -8.06
CA ILE A 5 1.79 -12.52 -6.60
C ILE A 5 2.68 -13.67 -6.13
N GLY A 6 3.86 -13.35 -5.60
CA GLY A 6 4.91 -14.34 -5.38
C GLY A 6 5.20 -15.15 -6.64
N THR A 7 4.91 -16.46 -6.60
CA THR A 7 5.15 -17.39 -7.73
C THR A 7 3.94 -17.57 -8.66
N LYS A 8 2.77 -17.01 -8.33
CA LYS A 8 1.56 -17.16 -9.14
C LYS A 8 1.25 -15.90 -9.95
N GLN A 9 0.45 -16.09 -11.00
CA GLN A 9 -0.15 -15.02 -11.79
C GLN A 9 -1.65 -15.02 -11.50
N VAL A 10 -2.19 -13.84 -11.17
CA VAL A 10 -3.61 -13.67 -10.87
C VAL A 10 -4.21 -12.71 -11.87
N GLU A 11 -5.35 -13.08 -12.44
CA GLU A 11 -6.05 -12.22 -13.39
C GLU A 11 -6.72 -11.04 -12.69
N ALA A 12 -6.45 -9.84 -13.19
CA ALA A 12 -7.17 -8.62 -12.88
C ALA A 12 -8.09 -8.24 -14.05
N ARG A 13 -9.37 -8.05 -13.76
CA ARG A 13 -10.30 -7.35 -14.65
C ARG A 13 -10.39 -5.90 -14.22
N VAL A 14 -10.66 -5.00 -15.18
CA VAL A 14 -10.80 -3.57 -14.90
C VAL A 14 -12.07 -3.06 -15.52
N SER A 15 -12.96 -2.53 -14.67
CA SER A 15 -14.10 -1.73 -15.10
C SER A 15 -13.74 -0.26 -15.04
N ARG A 16 -14.23 0.51 -16.01
CA ARG A 16 -14.03 1.96 -16.09
C ARG A 16 -15.36 2.67 -15.98
N SER A 17 -15.40 3.73 -15.17
CA SER A 17 -16.51 4.65 -15.01
C SER A 17 -15.98 6.08 -14.83
N CYS A 18 -16.83 7.01 -14.38
CA CYS A 18 -16.46 8.34 -13.91
C CYS A 18 -17.03 8.59 -12.51
N LEU A 19 -16.42 9.49 -11.75
CA LEU A 19 -17.00 9.94 -10.47
C LEU A 19 -18.36 10.62 -10.69
N PRO A 20 -19.32 10.51 -9.74
CA PRO A 20 -20.61 11.17 -9.85
C PRO A 20 -20.46 12.68 -10.06
N GLY A 21 -21.09 13.22 -11.10
CA GLY A 21 -21.11 14.66 -11.38
C GLY A 21 -19.85 15.22 -12.04
N GLY A 22 -18.93 14.37 -12.53
CA GLY A 22 -17.71 14.82 -13.19
C GLY A 22 -17.17 13.86 -14.25
N ASP A 23 -16.02 14.22 -14.81
CA ASP A 23 -15.29 13.48 -15.85
C ASP A 23 -14.04 12.77 -15.32
N VAL A 24 -13.79 12.84 -14.01
CA VAL A 24 -12.69 12.16 -13.32
C VAL A 24 -12.84 10.65 -13.55
N PRO A 25 -11.91 9.99 -14.27
CA PRO A 25 -12.01 8.57 -14.55
C PRO A 25 -11.91 7.74 -13.27
N LEU A 26 -12.85 6.82 -13.10
CA LEU A 26 -12.84 5.82 -12.04
C LEU A 26 -12.45 4.47 -12.65
N TYR A 27 -11.40 3.85 -12.11
CA TYR A 27 -11.01 2.49 -12.47
C TYR A 27 -11.25 1.57 -11.28
N LEU A 28 -11.97 0.48 -11.52
CA LEU A 28 -12.32 -0.52 -10.53
C LEU A 28 -11.57 -1.81 -10.88
N ILE A 29 -10.68 -2.26 -9.98
CA ILE A 29 -9.98 -3.52 -10.12
C ILE A 29 -10.89 -4.64 -9.59
N GLU A 30 -11.17 -5.60 -10.45
CA GLU A 30 -12.05 -6.74 -10.17
C GLU A 30 -11.24 -8.04 -10.11
N GLN A 31 -11.49 -8.81 -9.06
CA GLN A 31 -11.06 -10.19 -8.89
C GLN A 31 -11.97 -10.85 -7.84
N ASP A 32 -12.92 -11.66 -8.31
CA ASP A 32 -14.03 -12.19 -7.52
C ASP A 32 -13.54 -13.03 -6.33
N ALA A 33 -12.50 -13.85 -6.50
CA ALA A 33 -11.90 -14.62 -5.40
C ALA A 33 -11.36 -13.72 -4.26
N TYR A 34 -11.00 -12.48 -4.57
CA TYR A 34 -10.49 -11.51 -3.60
C TYR A 34 -11.53 -10.51 -3.08
N PHE A 35 -12.53 -10.17 -3.87
CA PHE A 35 -13.41 -9.03 -3.58
C PHE A 35 -14.91 -9.34 -3.63
N ASP A 36 -15.33 -10.48 -4.19
CA ASP A 36 -16.73 -10.93 -4.16
C ASP A 36 -17.00 -11.68 -2.84
N ARG A 37 -17.23 -10.91 -1.78
CA ARG A 37 -17.40 -11.40 -0.40
C ARG A 37 -18.26 -10.44 0.43
N ASP A 38 -18.81 -10.95 1.53
CA ASP A 38 -19.80 -10.23 2.35
C ASP A 38 -19.23 -9.02 3.10
N ALA A 39 -17.95 -9.05 3.47
CA ALA A 39 -17.31 -7.97 4.21
C ALA A 39 -16.01 -7.50 3.56
N LEU A 40 -15.60 -6.28 3.89
CA LEU A 40 -14.34 -5.73 3.38
C LEU A 40 -13.17 -6.46 4.01
N TYR A 41 -12.90 -6.32 5.30
CA TYR A 41 -11.62 -6.77 5.90
C TYR A 41 -11.75 -7.97 6.83
N ARG A 42 -12.90 -8.07 7.49
CA ARG A 42 -13.15 -8.97 8.61
C ARG A 42 -14.52 -9.61 8.51
N GLU A 43 -14.61 -10.86 8.91
CA GLU A 43 -15.85 -11.59 9.08
C GLU A 43 -15.87 -12.20 10.47
N ASN A 44 -16.97 -12.02 11.22
CA ASN A 44 -17.08 -12.50 12.62
C ASN A 44 -15.91 -12.07 13.52
N ASP A 45 -15.50 -10.81 13.42
CA ASP A 45 -14.35 -10.24 14.14
C ASP A 45 -12.97 -10.85 13.81
N GLU A 46 -12.86 -11.70 12.79
CA GLU A 46 -11.58 -12.23 12.33
C GLU A 46 -11.18 -11.59 11.00
N ASP A 47 -9.91 -11.20 10.87
CA ASP A 47 -9.36 -10.75 9.59
C ASP A 47 -9.41 -11.89 8.58
N TYR A 48 -9.77 -11.57 7.33
CA TYR A 48 -9.61 -12.55 6.26
C TYR A 48 -8.13 -12.96 6.15
N LYS A 49 -7.89 -14.27 6.16
CA LYS A 49 -6.54 -14.85 6.11
C LYS A 49 -5.75 -14.46 4.86
N ASP A 50 -6.46 -14.13 3.78
CA ASP A 50 -5.88 -13.72 2.50
C ASP A 50 -5.73 -12.19 2.36
N ASN A 51 -5.95 -11.40 3.44
CA ASN A 51 -5.83 -9.94 3.40
C ASN A 51 -4.48 -9.46 2.85
N CYS A 52 -3.37 -10.09 3.27
CA CYS A 52 -2.05 -9.74 2.73
C CYS A 52 -1.99 -9.94 1.22
N GLU A 53 -2.49 -11.07 0.75
CA GLU A 53 -2.43 -11.47 -0.66
C GLU A 53 -3.27 -10.55 -1.55
N ARG A 54 -4.53 -10.31 -1.18
CA ARG A 54 -5.44 -9.50 -2.00
C ARG A 54 -5.05 -8.03 -2.06
N PHE A 55 -4.47 -7.47 -1.00
CA PHE A 55 -4.01 -6.07 -1.00
C PHE A 55 -2.63 -5.90 -1.64
N THR A 56 -1.80 -6.96 -1.61
CA THR A 56 -0.65 -7.06 -2.49
C THR A 56 -1.08 -7.09 -3.95
N PHE A 57 -2.10 -7.88 -4.28
CA PHE A 57 -2.70 -7.91 -5.62
C PHE A 57 -3.25 -6.57 -6.04
N PHE A 58 -4.04 -5.92 -5.20
CA PHE A 58 -4.58 -4.59 -5.49
C PHE A 58 -3.46 -3.59 -5.77
N SER A 59 -2.44 -3.53 -4.91
CA SER A 59 -1.30 -2.62 -5.06
C SER A 59 -0.55 -2.85 -6.37
N ARG A 60 -0.27 -4.11 -6.73
CA ARG A 60 0.40 -4.44 -7.99
C ARG A 60 -0.48 -4.19 -9.22
N ALA A 61 -1.79 -4.48 -9.12
CA ALA A 61 -2.75 -4.24 -10.19
C ALA A 61 -2.89 -2.75 -10.52
N VAL A 62 -2.87 -1.88 -9.50
CA VAL A 62 -2.89 -0.42 -9.68
C VAL A 62 -1.67 0.05 -10.47
N LEU A 63 -0.46 -0.39 -10.11
CA LEU A 63 0.76 0.00 -10.82
C LEU A 63 0.80 -0.53 -12.26
N GLU A 64 0.39 -1.79 -12.47
CA GLU A 64 0.33 -2.37 -13.80
C GLU A 64 -0.73 -1.68 -14.68
N LEU A 65 -1.88 -1.30 -14.10
CA LEU A 65 -2.89 -0.49 -14.80
C LEU A 65 -2.33 0.89 -15.15
N ALA A 66 -1.69 1.59 -14.21
CA ALA A 66 -1.10 2.90 -14.44
C ALA A 66 -0.07 2.86 -15.59
N ARG A 67 0.79 1.83 -15.60
CA ARG A 67 1.75 1.57 -16.67
C ARG A 67 1.06 1.33 -18.03
N ARG A 68 -0.06 0.61 -18.06
CA ARG A 68 -0.82 0.28 -19.29
C ARG A 68 -1.64 1.45 -19.84
N LEU A 69 -2.14 2.33 -18.96
CA LEU A 69 -2.85 3.53 -19.39
C LEU A 69 -1.93 4.48 -20.17
N ASN A 70 -0.61 4.32 -20.01
CA ASN A 70 0.41 5.11 -20.71
C ASN A 70 0.15 6.62 -20.61
N HIS A 71 -0.42 7.03 -19.48
CA HIS A 71 -0.65 8.40 -19.10
C HIS A 71 0.43 8.79 -18.09
N PRO A 72 1.04 9.97 -18.17
CA PRO A 72 1.95 10.44 -17.14
C PRO A 72 1.23 10.47 -15.78
N VAL A 73 1.81 9.82 -14.77
CA VAL A 73 1.32 9.85 -13.39
C VAL A 73 2.35 10.57 -12.54
N ASP A 74 2.04 11.78 -12.10
CA ASP A 74 2.95 12.58 -11.28
C ASP A 74 2.99 12.10 -9.84
N VAL A 75 1.81 11.72 -9.29
CA VAL A 75 1.66 11.31 -7.89
C VAL A 75 0.69 10.14 -7.80
N ILE A 76 1.04 9.13 -6.98
CA ILE A 76 0.09 8.12 -6.49
C ILE A 76 -0.19 8.37 -5.01
N HIS A 77 -1.44 8.66 -4.72
CA HIS A 77 -1.93 8.87 -3.36
C HIS A 77 -2.46 7.56 -2.78
N CYS A 78 -1.72 7.01 -1.83
CA CYS A 78 -1.99 5.79 -1.10
C CYS A 78 -2.78 6.12 0.17
N ASN A 79 -3.81 5.34 0.46
CA ASN A 79 -4.63 5.42 1.66
C ASN A 79 -4.43 4.15 2.51
N ASP A 80 -3.90 4.34 3.72
CA ASP A 80 -3.66 3.31 4.74
C ASP A 80 -2.86 2.08 4.25
N TRP A 81 -2.83 1.05 5.09
CA TRP A 81 -2.05 -0.17 4.91
C TRP A 81 -2.43 -0.95 3.64
N GLN A 82 -3.67 -0.85 3.18
CA GLN A 82 -4.22 -1.53 2.00
C GLN A 82 -3.45 -1.17 0.72
N THR A 83 -2.89 0.04 0.69
CA THR A 83 -2.08 0.56 -0.42
C THR A 83 -0.64 0.88 0.02
N GLY A 84 -0.28 0.57 1.26
CA GLY A 84 1.05 0.83 1.83
C GLY A 84 2.20 0.09 1.15
N LEU A 85 1.91 -0.92 0.32
CA LEU A 85 2.92 -1.59 -0.49
C LEU A 85 3.30 -0.80 -1.75
N ILE A 86 2.41 0.06 -2.27
CA ILE A 86 2.63 0.81 -3.51
C ILE A 86 3.92 1.66 -3.48
N PRO A 87 4.21 2.44 -2.42
CA PRO A 87 5.44 3.23 -2.38
C PRO A 87 6.71 2.39 -2.47
N ALA A 88 6.72 1.21 -1.84
CA ALA A 88 7.87 0.30 -1.91
C ALA A 88 8.05 -0.27 -3.32
N LEU A 89 6.96 -0.70 -3.96
CA LEU A 89 6.98 -1.20 -5.34
C LEU A 89 7.46 -0.12 -6.32
N LEU A 90 6.98 1.13 -6.15
CA LEU A 90 7.44 2.27 -6.95
C LEU A 90 8.96 2.45 -6.84
N LYS A 91 9.49 2.57 -5.61
CA LYS A 91 10.92 2.81 -5.38
C LYS A 91 11.83 1.64 -5.75
N ILE A 92 11.35 0.41 -5.61
CA ILE A 92 12.19 -0.79 -5.78
C ILE A 92 12.15 -1.31 -7.22
N GLU A 93 10.97 -1.36 -7.83
CA GLU A 93 10.78 -1.99 -9.15
C GLU A 93 10.65 -0.96 -10.28
N HIS A 94 10.12 0.24 -9.99
CA HIS A 94 9.74 1.21 -11.03
C HIS A 94 10.61 2.45 -11.12
N ASP A 95 11.56 2.68 -10.20
CA ASP A 95 12.46 3.85 -10.16
C ASP A 95 13.57 3.85 -11.26
N SER A 96 13.53 2.88 -12.18
CA SER A 96 14.50 2.74 -13.27
C SER A 96 13.97 3.28 -14.61
N GLY A 97 14.87 3.90 -15.39
CA GLY A 97 14.56 4.97 -16.36
C GLY A 97 13.64 4.67 -17.54
N ASP A 98 13.32 3.42 -17.84
CA ASP A 98 12.38 3.05 -18.92
C ASP A 98 10.94 2.85 -18.42
N SER A 99 10.73 2.82 -17.10
CA SER A 99 9.39 2.72 -16.52
C SER A 99 8.65 4.05 -16.69
N PRO A 100 7.39 4.05 -17.19
CA PRO A 100 6.57 5.28 -17.24
C PRO A 100 6.23 5.82 -15.84
N LEU A 101 6.56 5.06 -14.78
CA LEU A 101 6.36 5.43 -13.38
C LEU A 101 7.66 5.87 -12.68
N ALA A 102 8.79 5.95 -13.38
CA ALA A 102 10.11 6.23 -12.78
C ALA A 102 10.25 7.60 -12.11
N ARG A 103 9.32 8.53 -12.36
CA ARG A 103 9.29 9.85 -11.71
C ARG A 103 8.02 10.09 -10.91
N THR A 104 7.23 9.04 -10.71
CA THR A 104 5.98 9.12 -9.96
C THR A 104 6.29 9.19 -8.47
N ALA A 105 5.90 10.29 -7.83
CA ALA A 105 5.99 10.43 -6.39
C ALA A 105 4.84 9.69 -5.69
N SER A 106 5.02 9.40 -4.41
CA SER A 106 4.03 8.71 -3.58
C SER A 106 3.69 9.50 -2.31
N LEU A 107 2.40 9.65 -2.04
CA LEU A 107 1.87 10.20 -0.79
C LEU A 107 1.11 9.10 -0.05
N LEU A 108 1.40 8.89 1.22
CA LEU A 108 0.60 8.01 2.09
C LEU A 108 -0.24 8.82 3.07
N THR A 109 -1.56 8.63 3.07
CA THR A 109 -2.44 9.08 4.17
C THR A 109 -2.65 7.96 5.16
N ILE A 110 -2.43 8.28 6.43
CA ILE A 110 -2.75 7.44 7.58
C ILE A 110 -4.04 7.95 8.22
N HIS A 111 -5.08 7.12 8.29
CA HIS A 111 -6.33 7.51 8.96
C HIS A 111 -6.39 7.01 10.41
N ASN A 112 -5.74 5.88 10.70
CA ASN A 112 -5.75 5.31 12.04
C ASN A 112 -4.57 4.36 12.28
N MET A 113 -3.66 4.75 13.17
CA MET A 113 -2.47 3.97 13.55
C MET A 113 -2.73 2.60 14.15
N ALA A 114 -3.94 2.33 14.65
CA ALA A 114 -4.29 1.02 15.17
C ALA A 114 -4.43 -0.04 14.06
N TYR A 115 -4.73 0.37 12.82
CA TYR A 115 -4.90 -0.55 11.68
C TYR A 115 -3.69 -0.52 10.76
N GLN A 116 -2.77 -1.46 10.97
CA GLN A 116 -1.45 -1.43 10.30
C GLN A 116 -1.27 -2.45 9.17
N GLY A 117 -2.19 -3.43 9.03
CA GLY A 117 -1.99 -4.55 8.12
C GLY A 117 -0.74 -5.36 8.49
N LYS A 118 -0.79 -6.03 9.65
CA LYS A 118 0.29 -6.90 10.14
C LYS A 118 0.03 -8.34 9.71
N PHE A 119 1.03 -8.98 9.13
CA PHE A 119 0.91 -10.29 8.49
C PHE A 119 2.08 -11.20 8.84
N TRP A 120 1.95 -12.48 8.56
CA TRP A 120 2.99 -13.45 8.85
C TRP A 120 4.23 -13.16 8.00
N HIS A 121 5.45 -13.33 8.55
CA HIS A 121 6.68 -12.97 7.82
C HIS A 121 6.83 -13.67 6.46
N TRP A 122 6.35 -14.91 6.32
CA TRP A 122 6.41 -15.62 5.04
C TRP A 122 5.51 -15.00 3.96
N ASP A 123 4.53 -14.18 4.33
CA ASP A 123 3.72 -13.42 3.38
C ASP A 123 4.55 -12.38 2.61
N MET A 124 5.79 -12.09 3.03
CA MET A 124 6.77 -11.34 2.25
C MET A 124 6.94 -11.91 0.83
N ILE A 125 6.83 -13.23 0.65
CA ILE A 125 6.92 -13.86 -0.68
C ILE A 125 5.82 -13.35 -1.60
N LEU A 126 4.60 -13.10 -1.09
CA LEU A 126 3.48 -12.61 -1.89
C LEU A 126 3.81 -11.27 -2.53
N THR A 127 4.56 -10.42 -1.81
CA THR A 127 4.96 -9.09 -2.28
C THR A 127 5.81 -9.16 -3.52
N GLY A 128 6.53 -10.26 -3.79
CA GLY A 128 7.49 -10.39 -4.90
C GLY A 128 8.81 -9.61 -4.71
N LEU A 129 8.96 -8.90 -3.59
CA LEU A 129 10.17 -8.15 -3.27
C LEU A 129 11.25 -9.05 -2.65
N ASP A 130 12.50 -8.67 -2.82
CA ASP A 130 13.65 -9.36 -2.22
C ASP A 130 13.59 -9.33 -0.68
N TRP A 131 13.90 -10.46 -0.05
CA TRP A 131 13.93 -10.60 1.41
C TRP A 131 14.89 -9.63 2.12
N LYS A 132 15.85 -9.02 1.41
CA LYS A 132 16.69 -7.94 1.97
C LYS A 132 15.87 -6.76 2.51
N TYR A 133 14.67 -6.52 1.98
CA TYR A 133 13.76 -5.46 2.45
C TYR A 133 12.95 -5.86 3.71
N PHE A 134 12.93 -7.15 4.04
CA PHE A 134 12.37 -7.66 5.29
C PHE A 134 13.38 -7.48 6.43
N ASN A 135 13.51 -6.24 6.89
CA ASN A 135 14.34 -5.88 8.04
C ASN A 135 13.67 -4.79 8.88
N TRP A 136 14.15 -4.62 10.11
CA TRP A 136 13.56 -3.73 11.10
C TRP A 136 13.53 -2.24 10.69
N ARG A 137 14.31 -1.82 9.70
CA ARG A 137 14.26 -0.43 9.18
C ARG A 137 13.18 -0.24 8.13
N GLN A 138 12.71 -1.32 7.51
CA GLN A 138 11.84 -1.30 6.34
C GLN A 138 10.54 -2.06 6.66
N MET A 139 10.34 -3.24 6.10
CA MET A 139 9.02 -3.88 6.04
C MET A 139 8.68 -4.74 7.28
N GLU A 140 9.67 -5.13 8.08
CA GLU A 140 9.49 -6.02 9.23
C GLU A 140 9.11 -5.25 10.50
N PHE A 141 8.24 -5.82 11.33
CA PHE A 141 7.83 -5.28 12.63
C PHE A 141 7.56 -6.41 13.63
N PHE A 142 8.51 -6.64 14.56
CA PHE A 142 8.45 -7.69 15.59
C PHE A 142 8.21 -9.11 15.05
N GLY A 143 8.83 -9.45 13.92
CA GLY A 143 8.71 -10.75 13.25
C GLY A 143 7.49 -10.86 12.32
N GLU A 144 6.74 -9.78 12.16
CA GLU A 144 5.60 -9.68 11.24
C GLU A 144 5.96 -8.79 10.04
N LEU A 145 5.31 -9.02 8.90
CA LEU A 145 5.29 -8.07 7.79
C LEU A 145 4.28 -6.98 8.12
N ASN A 146 4.64 -5.70 7.97
CA ASN A 146 3.75 -4.57 8.28
C ASN A 146 3.62 -3.64 7.07
N LEU A 147 2.45 -3.65 6.42
CA LEU A 147 2.23 -2.89 5.19
C LEU A 147 2.08 -1.38 5.43
N LEU A 148 1.54 -0.95 6.57
CA LEU A 148 1.51 0.48 6.91
C LEU A 148 2.93 1.02 7.13
N LYS A 149 3.74 0.30 7.90
CA LYS A 149 5.16 0.63 8.11
C LYS A 149 5.91 0.69 6.79
N THR A 150 5.66 -0.27 5.90
CA THR A 150 6.22 -0.27 4.54
C THR A 150 5.88 1.05 3.83
N GLY A 151 4.61 1.46 3.84
CA GLY A 151 4.20 2.73 3.25
C GLY A 151 4.89 3.93 3.89
N ILE A 152 4.94 4.00 5.22
CA ILE A 152 5.61 5.08 5.97
C ILE A 152 7.08 5.19 5.59
N VAL A 153 7.79 4.06 5.48
CA VAL A 153 9.23 4.06 5.19
C VAL A 153 9.52 4.45 3.75
N PHE A 154 8.71 4.00 2.79
CA PHE A 154 9.00 4.17 1.37
C PHE A 154 8.30 5.35 0.69
N ALA A 155 7.21 5.89 1.23
CA ALA A 155 6.52 7.05 0.64
C ALA A 155 7.44 8.26 0.48
N ASP A 156 7.13 9.19 -0.42
CA ASP A 156 7.86 10.46 -0.55
C ASP A 156 7.33 11.49 0.45
N ALA A 157 6.02 11.51 0.66
CA ALA A 157 5.36 12.27 1.71
C ALA A 157 4.39 11.39 2.51
N VAL A 158 4.15 11.75 3.76
CA VAL A 158 3.15 11.11 4.62
C VAL A 158 2.25 12.21 5.16
N ASN A 159 0.94 11.98 5.18
CA ASN A 159 0.04 12.87 5.88
C ASN A 159 -1.00 12.12 6.69
N THR A 160 -1.76 12.86 7.46
CA THR A 160 -2.85 12.32 8.26
C THR A 160 -4.03 13.28 8.40
N VAL A 161 -5.04 12.86 9.14
CA VAL A 161 -6.35 13.51 9.23
C VAL A 161 -6.33 14.87 9.93
N SER A 162 -5.25 15.20 10.65
CA SER A 162 -5.03 16.54 11.21
C SER A 162 -3.58 16.76 11.66
N GLN A 163 -3.15 18.02 11.69
CA GLN A 163 -1.85 18.44 12.24
C GLN A 163 -1.60 17.89 13.65
N ARG A 164 -2.60 17.99 14.53
CA ARG A 164 -2.49 17.51 15.90
C ARG A 164 -2.28 16.00 15.94
N TYR A 165 -3.00 15.25 15.11
CA TYR A 165 -2.84 13.80 15.05
C TYR A 165 -1.45 13.42 14.52
N ALA A 166 -0.90 14.17 13.56
CA ALA A 166 0.47 13.98 13.07
C ALA A 166 1.52 14.11 14.19
N GLU A 167 1.31 15.04 15.13
CA GLU A 167 2.15 15.20 16.31
C GLU A 167 1.96 14.06 17.32
N GLU A 168 0.71 13.67 17.58
CA GLU A 168 0.36 12.64 18.57
C GLU A 168 0.96 11.28 18.20
N ILE A 169 0.82 10.83 16.95
CA ILE A 169 1.26 9.50 16.49
C ILE A 169 2.79 9.31 16.50
N GLN A 170 3.55 10.39 16.68
CA GLN A 170 5.01 10.34 16.85
C GLN A 170 5.45 10.01 18.28
N SER A 171 4.50 9.78 19.19
CA SER A 171 4.72 9.42 20.59
C SER A 171 4.07 8.09 20.96
N ASP A 172 4.65 7.39 21.93
CA ASP A 172 4.00 6.24 22.57
C ASP A 172 2.89 6.76 23.52
N PRO A 173 1.71 6.10 23.59
CA PRO A 173 1.31 4.88 22.88
C PRO A 173 0.60 5.12 21.53
N HIS A 174 0.41 6.38 21.13
CA HIS A 174 -0.41 6.78 19.98
C HIS A 174 0.11 6.28 18.63
N GLY A 175 1.43 6.13 18.48
CA GLY A 175 2.06 5.55 17.29
C GLY A 175 1.91 4.04 17.15
N CYS A 176 1.34 3.37 18.17
CA CYS A 176 1.09 1.92 18.17
C CYS A 176 2.35 1.09 17.79
N GLY A 177 3.51 1.50 18.29
CA GLY A 177 4.82 0.88 18.05
C GLY A 177 5.55 1.37 16.79
N LEU A 178 4.91 2.18 15.95
CA LEU A 178 5.52 2.79 14.77
C LEU A 178 5.98 4.25 14.99
N GLU A 179 5.88 4.77 16.22
CA GLU A 179 6.31 6.13 16.57
C GLU A 179 7.79 6.38 16.20
N GLY A 180 8.65 5.35 16.29
CA GLY A 180 10.03 5.44 15.84
C GLY A 180 10.18 5.65 14.33
N ALA A 181 9.37 4.97 13.52
CA ALA A 181 9.36 5.14 12.06
C ALA A 181 8.78 6.49 11.67
N LEU A 182 7.71 6.92 12.35
CA LEU A 182 7.08 8.23 12.12
C LEU A 182 8.02 9.39 12.45
N ARG A 183 8.74 9.33 13.57
CA ARG A 183 9.75 10.36 13.91
C ARG A 183 10.88 10.48 12.89
N GLN A 184 11.29 9.36 12.28
CA GLN A 184 12.29 9.35 11.20
C GLN A 184 11.79 10.01 9.91
N ARG A 185 10.48 10.20 9.79
CA ARG A 185 9.79 10.79 8.65
C ARG A 185 9.14 12.13 8.98
N SER A 186 9.49 12.73 10.12
CA SER A 186 8.86 13.95 10.64
C SER A 186 9.05 15.19 9.75
N ASP A 187 10.10 15.18 8.93
CA ASP A 187 10.38 16.21 7.92
C ASP A 187 9.41 16.21 6.74
N VAL A 188 8.71 15.10 6.53
CA VAL A 188 7.77 14.88 5.43
C VAL A 188 6.41 14.34 5.91
N LEU A 189 6.12 14.47 7.20
CA LEU A 189 4.85 14.11 7.84
C LEU A 189 4.04 15.37 8.14
N THR A 190 2.79 15.42 7.65
CA THR A 190 1.87 16.56 7.83
C THR A 190 0.48 16.18 8.31
#